data_AF-A0A7J3W5I7-F1
#
_entry.id   AF-A0A7J3W5I7-F1
#
_cell.length_a   1.000
_cell.length_b   1.000
_cell.length_c   1.000
_cell.angle_alpha   90.00
_cell.angle_beta   90.00
_cell.angle_gamma   90.00
#
_symmetry.space_group_name_H-M   'P 1'
#
loop_
_entity.id
_entity.type
_entity.pdbx_description
1 polymer ?
#
loop_
_entity_poly.entity_id
_entity_poly.type
_entity_poly.pdbx_seq_one_letter_code
_entity_poly.pdbx_strand_id
1 'polypeptide(L)'
;EVLNSEGLARKNVLANHMEIIRLYKKFRFPLIISSGALSHWQIKDPKVLISYLVTLGLEMKEAKEALRESPRKIIERAKEWRSEKWIMPGVRLV
;
A
#
# COMPACT_ATOMS: atom_id res chain seq x y z
N GLU A 1 3.28 12.47 2.82
CA GLU A 1 2.64 13.36 1.82
C GLU A 1 1.53 14.25 2.38
N VAL A 2 0.45 13.70 2.97
CA VAL A 2 -0.66 14.49 3.55
C VAL A 2 -0.19 15.50 4.61
N LEU A 3 0.71 15.09 5.50
CA LEU A 3 1.23 15.95 6.56
C LEU A 3 2.25 17.00 6.07
N ASN A 4 2.85 16.78 4.90
CA ASN A 4 3.86 17.68 4.32
C ASN A 4 3.27 18.64 3.28
N SER A 5 1.95 18.58 3.04
CA SER A 5 1.24 19.44 2.09
C SER A 5 0.28 20.35 2.85
N GLU A 6 -0.09 21.50 2.28
CA GLU A 6 -0.98 22.48 2.90
C GLU A 6 -2.13 22.89 1.98
N GLY A 7 -3.18 23.47 2.58
CA GLY A 7 -4.33 24.06 1.88
C GLY A 7 -4.92 23.17 0.79
N LEU A 8 -4.94 23.70 -0.44
CA LEU A 8 -5.51 23.04 -1.61
C LEU A 8 -4.77 21.75 -1.99
N ALA A 9 -3.45 21.71 -1.85
CA ALA A 9 -2.66 20.53 -2.17
C ALA A 9 -3.03 19.35 -1.26
N ARG A 10 -3.15 19.61 0.05
CA ARG A 10 -3.57 18.58 1.03
C ARG A 10 -4.97 18.07 0.73
N LYS A 11 -5.91 18.97 0.39
CA LYS A 11 -7.27 18.59 -0.01
C LYS A 11 -7.25 17.64 -1.21
N ASN A 12 -6.49 17.96 -2.24
CA ASN A 12 -6.43 17.15 -3.46
C ASN A 12 -5.82 15.77 -3.20
N VAL A 13 -4.75 15.69 -2.39
CA VAL A 13 -4.14 14.41 -2.00
C VAL A 13 -5.15 13.53 -1.24
N LEU A 14 -5.89 14.11 -0.29
CA LEU A 14 -6.93 13.37 0.44
C LEU A 14 -8.08 12.92 -0.47
N ALA A 15 -8.53 13.78 -1.39
CA ALA A 15 -9.56 13.44 -2.38
C ALA A 15 -9.13 12.25 -3.24
N ASN A 16 -7.89 12.27 -3.74
CA ASN A 16 -7.33 11.17 -4.53
C ASN A 16 -7.26 9.87 -3.71
N HIS A 17 -6.81 9.94 -2.45
CA HIS A 17 -6.79 8.76 -1.59
C HIS A 17 -8.20 8.20 -1.36
N MET A 18 -9.20 9.05 -1.10
CA MET A 18 -10.59 8.60 -0.97
C MET A 18 -11.12 7.94 -2.24
N GLU A 19 -10.78 8.47 -3.41
CA GLU A 19 -11.13 7.88 -4.70
C GLU A 19 -10.49 6.50 -4.89
N ILE A 20 -9.19 6.36 -4.60
CA ILE A 20 -8.48 5.08 -4.65
C ILE A 20 -9.15 4.05 -3.72
N ILE A 21 -9.54 4.44 -2.51
CA ILE A 21 -10.26 3.55 -1.58
C ILE A 21 -11.62 3.12 -2.16
N ARG A 22 -12.37 4.03 -2.79
CA ARG A 22 -13.63 3.69 -3.46
C ARG A 22 -13.42 2.69 -4.62
N LEU A 23 -12.36 2.88 -5.41
CA LEU A 23 -12.00 1.96 -6.48
C LEU A 23 -11.56 0.61 -5.93
N TYR A 24 -10.77 0.58 -4.85
CA TYR A 24 -10.36 -0.65 -4.18
C TYR A 24 -11.58 -1.45 -3.72
N LYS A 25 -12.57 -0.79 -3.11
CA LYS A 25 -13.80 -1.46 -2.68
C LYS A 25 -14.57 -2.10 -3.84
N LYS A 26 -14.53 -1.48 -5.03
CA LYS A 26 -15.22 -1.97 -6.23
C LYS A 26 -14.44 -3.09 -6.94
N PHE A 27 -13.13 -2.96 -7.07
CA PHE A 27 -12.31 -3.80 -7.95
C PHE A 27 -11.33 -4.73 -7.22
N ARG A 28 -11.15 -4.58 -5.91
CA ARG A 28 -10.34 -5.46 -5.04
C ARG A 28 -8.90 -5.69 -5.54
N PHE A 29 -8.29 -4.68 -6.15
CA PHE A 29 -6.89 -4.74 -6.57
C PHE A 29 -5.92 -4.74 -5.36
N PRO A 30 -4.67 -5.20 -5.50
CA PRO A 30 -3.69 -5.14 -4.42
C PRO A 30 -3.42 -3.69 -3.98
N LEU A 31 -3.83 -3.33 -2.77
CA LEU A 31 -3.57 -2.02 -2.18
C LEU A 31 -2.36 -2.09 -1.26
N ILE A 32 -1.50 -1.06 -1.32
CA ILE A 32 -0.35 -0.88 -0.43
C ILE A 32 -0.41 0.53 0.14
N ILE A 33 -0.03 0.68 1.42
CA ILE A 33 0.22 1.98 2.03
C ILE A 33 1.66 2.08 2.54
N SER A 34 2.26 3.25 2.38
CA SER A 34 3.55 3.61 2.98
C SER A 34 3.47 5.01 3.58
N SER A 35 4.42 5.36 4.44
CA SER A 35 4.55 6.71 5.00
C SER A 35 5.07 7.74 3.98
N GLY A 36 5.73 7.28 2.91
CA GLY A 36 6.45 8.15 1.96
C GLY A 36 7.51 9.03 2.64
N ALA A 37 8.14 8.51 3.69
CA ALA A 37 9.10 9.24 4.50
C ALA A 37 10.41 9.50 3.71
N LEU A 38 10.85 10.75 3.66
CA LEU A 38 12.16 11.14 3.12
C LEU A 38 13.25 11.13 4.20
N SER A 39 12.86 11.13 5.47
CA SER A 39 13.77 11.05 6.62
C SER A 39 13.15 10.25 7.76
N HIS A 40 14.00 9.82 8.71
CA HIS A 40 13.59 9.02 9.86
C HIS A 40 12.48 9.67 10.71
N TRP A 41 12.44 11.01 10.76
CA TRP A 41 11.41 11.78 11.47
C TRP A 41 10.01 11.68 10.86
N GLN A 42 9.92 11.28 9.59
CA GLN A 42 8.66 11.17 8.87
C GLN A 42 8.09 9.75 8.88
N ILE A 43 8.82 8.79 9.47
CA ILE A 43 8.33 7.42 9.65
C ILE A 43 7.09 7.45 10.55
N LYS A 44 6.10 6.64 10.19
CA LYS A 44 4.85 6.51 10.93
C LYS A 44 4.70 5.11 11.48
N ASP A 45 4.16 5.04 12.69
CA ASP A 45 3.81 3.77 13.29
C ASP A 45 2.77 3.04 12.40
N PRO A 46 2.89 1.71 12.21
CA PRO A 46 1.95 0.94 11.41
C PRO A 46 0.49 1.11 11.82
N LYS A 47 0.20 1.29 13.12
CA LYS A 47 -1.16 1.52 13.63
C LYS A 47 -1.73 2.85 13.17
N VAL A 48 -0.88 3.88 13.01
CA VAL A 48 -1.28 5.19 12.48
C VAL A 48 -1.66 5.09 11.01
N LEU A 49 -0.91 4.29 10.23
CA LEU A 49 -1.26 4.04 8.82
C LEU A 49 -2.57 3.25 8.70
N ILE A 50 -2.78 2.27 9.58
CA ILE A 50 -4.03 1.51 9.65
C ILE A 50 -5.20 2.44 10.02
N SER A 51 -5.07 3.26 11.06
CA SER A 51 -6.14 4.18 11.46
C SER A 51 -6.46 5.18 10.35
N TYR A 52 -5.44 5.66 9.64
CA TYR A 52 -5.63 6.55 8.49
C TYR A 52 -6.48 5.89 7.39
N LEU A 53 -6.16 4.66 7.00
CA LEU A 53 -6.94 3.90 6.02
C LEU A 53 -8.38 3.63 6.47
N VAL A 54 -8.57 3.32 7.75
CA VAL A 54 -9.90 3.13 8.33
C VAL A 54 -10.73 4.41 8.27
N THR A 55 -10.12 5.56 8.58
CA THR A 55 -10.77 6.87 8.46
C THR A 55 -11.18 7.20 7.03
N LEU A 56 -10.41 6.76 6.02
CA LEU A 56 -10.77 6.90 4.61
C LEU A 56 -11.87 5.93 4.15
N GLY A 57 -12.28 4.99 5.00
CA GLY A 57 -13.43 4.12 4.79
C GLY A 57 -13.08 2.64 4.58
N LEU A 58 -11.83 2.21 4.75
CA LEU A 58 -11.52 0.77 4.77
C LEU A 58 -11.94 0.11 6.09
N GLU A 59 -12.21 -1.20 6.04
CA GLU A 59 -12.34 -1.97 7.26
C GLU A 59 -10.97 -2.22 7.92
N MET A 60 -10.96 -2.43 9.23
CA MET A 60 -9.73 -2.72 9.99
C MET A 60 -8.93 -3.90 9.41
N LYS A 61 -9.62 -4.92 8.90
CA LYS A 61 -8.99 -6.09 8.29
C LYS A 61 -8.30 -5.72 6.96
N GLU A 62 -9.00 -5.00 6.09
CA GLU A 62 -8.50 -4.54 4.79
C GLU A 62 -7.29 -3.60 4.96
N ALA A 63 -7.36 -2.69 5.94
CA ALA A 63 -6.26 -1.79 6.27
C ALA A 63 -5.01 -2.54 6.76
N LYS A 64 -5.17 -3.61 7.56
CA LYS A 64 -4.05 -4.47 7.97
C LYS A 64 -3.47 -5.26 6.80
N GLU A 65 -4.31 -5.77 5.91
CA GLU A 65 -3.87 -6.50 4.71
C GLU A 65 -3.04 -5.61 3.78
N ALA A 66 -3.44 -4.33 3.60
CA ALA A 66 -2.71 -3.37 2.79
C ALA A 66 -1.28 -3.09 3.28
N LEU A 67 -1.01 -3.25 4.58
CA LEU A 67 0.29 -2.99 5.17
C LEU A 67 1.16 -4.26 5.28
N ARG A 68 0.53 -5.43 5.46
CA ARG A 68 1.24 -6.69 5.75
C ARG A 68 1.21 -7.67 4.58
N GLU A 69 0.02 -8.11 4.19
CA GLU A 69 -0.14 -9.25 3.28
C GLU A 69 0.08 -8.85 1.81
N SER A 70 -0.45 -7.70 1.39
CA SER A 70 -0.29 -7.22 0.01
C SER A 70 1.19 -6.97 -0.32
N PRO A 71 1.97 -6.22 0.49
CA PRO A 71 3.39 -6.02 0.21
C PRO A 71 4.19 -7.32 0.26
N ARG A 72 3.90 -8.19 1.24
CA ARG A 72 4.61 -9.47 1.39
C ARG A 72 4.47 -10.35 0.15
N LYS A 73 3.25 -10.55 -0.35
CA LYS A 73 3.00 -11.34 -1.57
C LYS A 73 3.74 -10.79 -2.79
N ILE A 74 3.79 -9.46 -2.91
CA ILE A 74 4.49 -8.79 -4.01
C ILE A 74 6.01 -9.00 -3.88
N ILE A 75 6.57 -8.89 -2.68
CA ILE A 75 8.00 -9.11 -2.44
C ILE A 75 8.38 -10.58 -2.66
N GLU A 76 7.58 -11.53 -2.18
CA GLU A 76 7.81 -12.96 -2.39
C GLU A 76 7.82 -13.30 -3.88
N ARG A 77 6.82 -12.81 -4.63
CA ARG A 77 6.76 -12.98 -6.09
C ARG A 77 7.96 -12.34 -6.80
N ALA A 78 8.38 -11.15 -6.37
CA ALA A 78 9.55 -10.49 -6.94
C ALA A 78 10.86 -11.26 -6.65
N LYS A 79 10.97 -11.91 -5.48
CA LYS A 79 12.11 -12.78 -5.16
C LYS A 79 12.13 -14.03 -6.03
N GLU A 80 10.97 -14.64 -6.26
CA GLU A 80 10.86 -15.79 -7.17
C GLU A 80 11.34 -15.44 -8.58
N TRP A 81 10.89 -14.31 -9.13
CA TRP A 81 11.28 -13.87 -10.47
C TRP A 81 12.78 -13.56 -10.62
N ARG A 82 13.44 -13.15 -9.54
CA ARG A 82 14.89 -12.91 -9.52
C ARG A 82 15.72 -14.17 -9.30
N SER A 83 15.09 -15.29 -8.97
CA SER A 83 15.82 -16.53 -8.75
C SER A 83 16.33 -17.09 -10.09
N GLU A 84 17.52 -17.68 -10.08
CA GLU A 84 18.11 -18.35 -11.25
C GLU A 84 17.25 -19.52 -11.75
N LYS A 85 16.32 -19.99 -10.92
CA LYS A 85 15.37 -21.06 -11.24
C LYS A 85 14.17 -20.57 -12.05
N TRP A 86 13.94 -19.27 -12.16
CA TRP A 86 12.78 -18.71 -12.85
C TRP A 86 13.07 -18.44 -14.32
N ILE A 87 12.19 -18.94 -15.20
CA ILE A 87 12.30 -18.73 -16.66
C ILE A 87 11.14 -17.83 -17.14
N MET A 88 9.90 -18.23 -16.84
CA MET A 88 8.69 -17.50 -17.23
C MET A 88 7.53 -17.83 -16.28
N PRO A 89 6.40 -17.08 -16.30
CA PRO A 89 5.23 -17.43 -15.50
C PRO A 89 4.79 -18.88 -15.74
N GLY A 90 4.78 -19.70 -14.68
CA GLY A 90 4.40 -21.11 -14.74
C GLY A 90 5.55 -22.09 -15.00
N VAL A 91 6.78 -21.63 -15.32
CA VAL A 91 7.93 -22.51 -15.60
C VAL A 91 9.10 -22.19 -14.67
N ARG A 92 9.62 -23.23 -14.02
CA ARG A 92 10.79 -23.15 -13.12
C ARG A 92 11.72 -24.33 -13.37
N LEU A 93 13.02 -24.11 -13.27
CA LEU A 93 14.02 -25.18 -13.14
C LEU A 93 13.85 -25.84 -11.76
N VAL A 94 13.58 -27.15 -11.75
CA VAL A 94 13.44 -27.98 -10.54
C VAL A 94 14.80 -28.51 -10.14
#